data_AF-A0A2G9HQE5-F1
#
_entry.id   AF-A0A2G9HQE5-F1
#
_cell.length_a   1.000
_cell.length_b   1.000
_cell.length_c   1.000
_cell.angle_alpha   90.00
_cell.angle_beta   90.00
_cell.angle_gamma   90.00
#
_symmetry.space_group_name_H-M   'P 1'
#
loop_
_entity.id
_entity.type
_entity.pdbx_description
1 polymer ?
#
loop_
_entity_poly.entity_id
_entity_poly.type
_entity_poly.pdbx_seq_one_letter_code
_entity_poly.pdbx_strand_id
1 'polypeptide(L)'
;MVVCKCRKATKLYCFVHKVPVCAECICFPEHQICVVRGYSEWVIDGEYDWPPKCCHCQAVFVGETDPQTTRLSCLHVIHTNCLVSHIKTFPLHTAPAGYICPACSTSLLQIWPPKSVKDSGSRLHSELKEAILQVIYLVLGHSLYTIVAKSPLFPCMTVIHKNCQNS
;
A
#
# COMPACT_ATOMS: atom_id res chain seq x y z
N MET A 1 -6.61 -22.28 4.20
CA MET A 1 -6.88 -21.21 3.21
C MET A 1 -8.37 -20.97 3.24
N VAL A 2 -8.82 -19.71 3.20
CA VAL A 2 -10.24 -19.33 3.26
C VAL A 2 -10.64 -18.62 1.96
N VAL A 3 -11.93 -18.40 1.74
CA VAL A 3 -12.44 -17.80 0.49
C VAL A 3 -13.06 -16.44 0.81
N CYS A 4 -12.56 -15.39 0.17
CA CYS A 4 -13.15 -14.06 0.26
C CYS A 4 -14.53 -14.03 -0.41
N LYS A 5 -15.39 -13.07 -0.03
CA LYS A 5 -16.72 -12.85 -0.66
C LYS A 5 -16.64 -12.72 -2.19
N CYS A 6 -15.55 -12.19 -2.73
CA CYS A 6 -15.32 -12.10 -4.18
C CYS A 6 -14.86 -13.43 -4.83
N ARG A 7 -14.93 -14.55 -4.10
CA ARG A 7 -14.51 -15.90 -4.52
C ARG A 7 -13.01 -16.10 -4.75
N LYS A 8 -12.17 -15.12 -4.40
CA LYS A 8 -10.71 -15.28 -4.40
C LYS A 8 -10.25 -16.03 -3.16
N ALA A 9 -9.40 -17.03 -3.36
CA ALA A 9 -8.77 -17.75 -2.26
C ALA A 9 -7.76 -16.83 -1.55
N THR A 10 -7.76 -16.83 -0.22
CA THR A 10 -6.97 -15.90 0.59
C THR A 10 -6.50 -16.55 1.88
N LYS A 11 -5.47 -15.95 2.48
CA LYS A 11 -5.03 -16.24 3.85
C LYS A 11 -5.34 -15.10 4.81
N LEU A 12 -5.85 -13.97 4.30
CA LEU A 12 -6.13 -12.79 5.11
C LEU A 12 -7.54 -12.84 5.69
N TYR A 13 -7.68 -12.23 6.87
CA TYR A 13 -8.91 -12.14 7.61
C TYR A 13 -9.04 -10.75 8.22
N CYS A 14 -10.21 -10.14 8.10
CA CYS A 14 -10.51 -8.86 8.72
C CYS A 14 -10.99 -9.13 10.15
N PHE A 15 -10.25 -8.66 11.15
CA PHE A 15 -10.56 -8.92 12.56
C PHE A 15 -11.76 -8.07 13.04
N VAL A 16 -11.93 -6.90 12.44
CA VAL A 16 -13.02 -5.96 12.73
C VAL A 16 -14.36 -6.52 12.23
N HIS A 17 -14.43 -6.90 10.95
CA HIS A 17 -15.66 -7.41 10.32
C HIS A 17 -15.85 -8.92 10.46
N LYS A 18 -14.83 -9.64 10.96
CA LYS A 18 -14.83 -11.10 11.12
C LYS A 18 -15.16 -11.84 9.82
N VAL A 19 -14.52 -11.42 8.73
CA VAL A 19 -14.71 -12.01 7.39
C VAL A 19 -13.38 -12.25 6.67
N PRO A 20 -13.30 -13.31 5.84
CA PRO A 20 -12.16 -13.50 4.95
C PRO A 20 -12.10 -12.42 3.86
N VAL A 21 -10.92 -11.85 3.67
CA VAL A 21 -10.69 -10.73 2.74
C VAL A 21 -9.51 -11.03 1.83
N CYS A 22 -9.53 -10.55 0.58
CA CYS A 22 -8.39 -10.69 -0.34
C CYS A 22 -7.64 -9.36 -0.49
N ALA A 23 -6.48 -9.38 -1.15
CA ALA A 23 -5.66 -8.19 -1.39
C ALA A 23 -6.39 -7.08 -2.18
N GLU A 24 -7.47 -7.40 -2.89
CA GLU A 24 -8.29 -6.39 -3.55
C GLU A 24 -9.36 -5.81 -2.61
N CYS A 25 -10.07 -6.67 -1.87
CA CYS A 25 -11.17 -6.24 -1.03
C CYS A 25 -10.72 -5.39 0.17
N ILE A 26 -9.49 -5.55 0.65
CA ILE A 26 -8.98 -4.74 1.77
C ILE A 26 -8.64 -3.29 1.40
N CYS A 27 -8.70 -2.95 0.11
CA CYS A 27 -8.59 -1.58 -0.39
C CYS A 27 -9.95 -0.87 -0.50
N PHE A 28 -11.07 -1.53 -0.21
CA PHE A 28 -12.37 -0.86 -0.22
C PHE A 28 -12.58 -0.04 1.06
N PRO A 29 -13.39 1.03 1.01
CA PRO A 29 -13.66 1.89 2.17
C PRO A 29 -14.06 1.10 3.42
N GLU A 30 -14.87 0.04 3.25
CA GLU A 30 -15.30 -0.88 4.32
C GLU A 30 -14.13 -1.47 5.10
N HIS A 31 -12.99 -1.72 4.46
CA HIS A 31 -11.82 -2.35 5.09
C HIS A 31 -10.59 -1.45 5.15
N GLN A 32 -10.73 -0.18 4.74
CA GLN A 32 -9.61 0.74 4.53
C GLN A 32 -8.74 0.88 5.78
N ILE A 33 -9.38 1.06 6.94
CA ILE A 33 -8.70 1.17 8.24
C ILE A 33 -8.79 -0.10 9.07
N CYS A 34 -9.35 -1.21 8.57
CA CYS A 34 -9.52 -2.40 9.39
C CYS A 34 -8.18 -3.03 9.82
N VAL A 35 -8.17 -3.65 11.00
CA VAL A 35 -7.12 -4.59 11.37
C VAL A 35 -7.30 -5.87 10.55
N VAL A 36 -6.31 -6.19 9.71
CA VAL A 36 -6.28 -7.35 8.82
C VAL A 36 -4.98 -8.10 9.07
N ARG A 37 -5.08 -9.41 9.38
CA ARG A 37 -3.93 -10.31 9.57
C ARG A 37 -4.23 -11.69 8.96
N GLY A 38 -3.39 -12.68 9.20
CA GLY A 38 -3.64 -14.05 8.76
C GLY A 38 -4.87 -14.67 9.45
N TYR A 39 -5.62 -15.49 8.73
CA TYR A 39 -6.70 -16.30 9.31
C TYR A 39 -6.20 -17.21 10.44
N SER A 40 -4.99 -17.76 10.29
CA SER A 40 -4.38 -18.56 11.36
C SER A 40 -4.17 -17.75 12.64
N GLU A 41 -3.76 -16.48 12.52
CA GLU A 41 -3.59 -15.60 13.68
C GLU A 41 -4.94 -15.37 14.36
N TRP A 42 -6.00 -15.06 13.60
CA TRP A 42 -7.35 -14.89 14.14
C TRP A 42 -7.84 -16.11 14.95
N VAL A 43 -7.56 -17.31 14.46
CA VAL A 43 -7.97 -18.56 15.11
C VAL A 43 -7.18 -18.82 16.40
N ILE A 44 -5.91 -18.40 16.45
CA ILE A 44 -5.03 -18.59 17.60
C ILE A 44 -5.31 -17.53 18.67
N ASP A 45 -5.29 -16.27 18.26
CA ASP A 45 -5.42 -15.08 19.10
C ASP A 45 -6.15 -13.99 18.29
N GLY A 46 -7.43 -13.83 18.60
CA GLY A 46 -8.32 -12.88 17.94
C GLY A 46 -8.24 -11.47 18.53
N GLU A 47 -7.31 -11.19 19.44
CA GLU A 47 -7.15 -9.87 20.05
C GLU A 47 -6.53 -8.84 19.10
N TYR A 48 -7.02 -7.60 19.19
CA TYR A 48 -6.51 -6.48 18.40
C TYR A 48 -6.85 -5.13 19.05
N ASP A 49 -5.99 -4.14 18.79
CA ASP A 49 -6.25 -2.76 19.16
C ASP A 49 -7.18 -2.08 18.14
N TRP A 50 -8.20 -1.39 18.64
CA TRP A 50 -9.14 -0.62 17.82
C TRP A 50 -9.54 0.68 18.52
N PRO A 51 -9.62 1.81 17.80
CA PRO A 51 -9.24 2.04 16.39
C PRO A 51 -7.73 1.90 16.13
N PRO A 52 -7.31 1.59 14.89
CA PRO A 52 -5.91 1.39 14.57
C PRO A 52 -5.16 2.72 14.54
N LYS A 53 -3.85 2.64 14.70
CA LYS A 53 -2.95 3.80 14.66
C LYS A 53 -2.14 3.80 13.37
N CYS A 54 -1.81 4.99 12.90
CA CYS A 54 -0.85 5.18 11.82
C CYS A 54 0.51 4.64 12.23
N CYS A 55 1.11 3.77 11.40
CA CYS A 55 2.38 3.13 11.71
C CYS A 55 3.59 4.09 11.74
N HIS A 56 3.40 5.36 11.40
CA HIS A 56 4.43 6.40 11.44
C HIS A 56 4.21 7.41 12.57
N CYS A 57 3.10 8.15 12.57
CA CYS A 57 2.85 9.20 13.58
C CYS A 57 2.14 8.70 14.84
N GLN A 58 1.71 7.43 14.88
CA GLN A 58 0.98 6.81 15.99
C GLN A 58 -0.38 7.45 16.32
N ALA A 59 -0.84 8.43 15.52
CA ALA A 59 -2.19 8.99 15.64
C ALA A 59 -3.23 7.93 15.26
N VAL A 60 -4.34 7.94 16.01
CA VAL A 60 -5.49 7.09 15.76
C VAL A 60 -6.20 7.50 14.46
N PHE A 61 -6.58 6.54 13.64
CA PHE A 61 -7.44 6.81 12.48
C PHE A 61 -8.86 7.11 12.95
N VAL A 62 -9.38 8.29 12.59
CA VAL A 62 -10.76 8.72 12.94
C VAL A 62 -11.62 8.66 11.66
N GLY A 63 -12.80 8.03 11.76
CA GLY A 63 -13.66 7.71 10.61
C GLY A 63 -14.06 8.90 9.73
N GLU A 64 -14.29 8.59 8.44
CA GLU A 64 -14.81 9.38 7.30
C GLU A 64 -14.17 10.73 6.97
N THR A 65 -13.35 11.30 7.85
CA THR A 65 -12.80 12.66 7.70
C THR A 65 -11.27 12.69 7.68
N ASP A 66 -10.61 11.55 7.96
CA ASP A 66 -9.14 11.47 7.95
C ASP A 66 -8.63 11.18 6.51
N PRO A 67 -7.92 12.15 5.89
CA PRO A 67 -7.58 12.11 4.48
C PRO A 67 -6.63 10.96 4.14
N GLN A 68 -6.97 10.23 3.07
CA GLN A 68 -6.08 9.36 2.30
C GLN A 68 -5.14 8.50 3.16
N THR A 69 -5.59 7.33 3.59
CA THR A 69 -4.71 6.31 4.19
C THR A 69 -4.21 5.35 3.12
N THR A 70 -2.95 4.95 3.19
CA THR A 70 -2.38 3.91 2.33
C THR A 70 -2.14 2.65 3.16
N ARG A 71 -2.62 1.50 2.66
CA ARG A 71 -2.28 0.20 3.23
C ARG A 71 -0.98 -0.30 2.62
N LEU A 72 -0.03 -0.66 3.47
CA LEU A 72 1.27 -1.20 3.07
C LEU A 72 1.17 -2.70 2.78
N SER A 73 2.16 -3.24 2.08
CA SER A 73 2.27 -4.68 1.77
C SER A 73 2.33 -5.56 3.02
N CYS A 74 2.88 -5.03 4.12
CA CYS A 74 2.88 -5.66 5.45
C CYS A 74 1.54 -5.51 6.21
N LEU A 75 0.48 -5.04 5.55
CA LEU A 75 -0.88 -4.81 6.08
C LEU A 75 -1.03 -3.65 7.08
N HIS A 76 0.07 -3.05 7.55
CA HIS A 76 0.01 -1.80 8.31
C HIS A 76 -0.61 -0.66 7.48
N VAL A 77 -1.27 0.26 8.17
CA VAL A 77 -1.91 1.44 7.57
C VAL A 77 -1.12 2.69 7.97
N ILE A 78 -0.90 3.58 7.00
CA ILE A 78 -0.18 4.84 7.17
C ILE A 78 -0.99 5.97 6.54
N HIS A 79 -1.00 7.18 7.12
CA HIS A 79 -1.50 8.35 6.41
C HIS A 79 -0.67 8.61 5.16
N THR A 80 -1.28 9.01 4.04
CA THR A 80 -0.54 9.32 2.81
C THR A 80 0.50 10.42 3.03
N ASN A 81 0.20 11.43 3.84
CA ASN A 81 1.18 12.47 4.19
C ASN A 81 2.35 11.93 5.05
N CYS A 82 2.08 10.99 5.94
CA CYS A 82 3.12 10.29 6.70
C CYS A 82 3.97 9.41 5.79
N LEU A 83 3.38 8.75 4.79
CA LEU A 83 4.11 8.00 3.78
C LEU A 83 5.03 8.91 2.97
N VAL A 84 4.54 10.07 2.51
CA VAL A 84 5.35 11.07 1.81
C VAL A 84 6.52 11.54 2.66
N SER A 85 6.25 11.89 3.92
CA SER A 85 7.28 12.36 4.86
C SER A 85 8.32 11.29 5.15
N HIS A 86 7.89 10.04 5.30
CA HIS A 86 8.77 8.88 5.51
C HIS A 86 9.65 8.60 4.30
N ILE A 87 9.12 8.60 3.08
CA ILE A 87 9.91 8.36 1.86
C ILE A 87 10.96 9.47 1.65
N LYS A 88 10.65 10.73 2.02
CA LYS A 88 11.59 11.86 1.96
C LYS A 88 12.82 11.68 2.85
N THR A 89 12.78 10.82 3.87
CA THR A 89 13.95 10.57 4.72
C THR A 89 14.97 9.62 4.09
N PHE A 90 14.62 8.96 2.97
CA PHE A 90 15.52 8.05 2.26
C PHE A 90 16.36 8.81 1.21
N PRO A 91 17.60 8.38 0.93
CA PRO A 91 18.40 8.94 -0.16
C PRO A 91 17.68 8.90 -1.52
N LEU A 92 17.91 9.88 -2.39
CA LEU A 92 17.24 9.97 -3.71
C LEU A 92 17.47 8.73 -4.61
N HIS A 93 18.56 7.99 -4.40
CA HIS A 93 18.91 6.78 -5.15
C HIS A 93 18.44 5.48 -4.47
N THR A 94 17.53 5.58 -3.50
CA THR A 94 16.96 4.41 -2.85
C THR A 94 16.17 3.60 -3.86
N ALA A 95 16.64 2.38 -4.13
CA ALA A 95 15.93 1.44 -4.97
C ALA A 95 14.54 1.17 -4.38
N PRO A 96 13.52 0.84 -5.21
CA PRO A 96 12.17 0.49 -4.75
C PRO A 96 12.14 -0.51 -3.57
N ALA A 97 12.99 -1.52 -3.59
CA ALA A 97 13.08 -2.52 -2.51
C ALA A 97 13.66 -1.95 -1.20
N GLY A 98 14.34 -0.80 -1.23
CA GLY A 98 14.99 -0.18 -0.09
C GLY A 98 14.07 0.67 0.81
N TYR A 99 12.87 1.00 0.34
CA TYR A 99 11.89 1.66 1.21
C TYR A 99 11.34 0.65 2.22
N ILE A 100 11.31 0.99 3.50
CA ILE A 100 10.86 0.10 4.59
C ILE A 100 9.70 0.70 5.38
N CYS A 101 8.87 -0.16 5.97
CA CYS A 101 7.79 0.21 6.87
C CYS A 101 8.36 0.75 8.19
N PRO A 102 7.88 1.90 8.71
CA PRO A 102 8.38 2.48 9.95
C PRO A 102 8.11 1.62 11.20
N ALA A 103 7.08 0.75 11.18
CA ALA A 103 6.71 -0.05 12.35
C ALA A 103 7.35 -1.45 12.41
N CYS A 104 7.58 -2.12 11.28
CA CYS A 104 8.07 -3.51 11.25
C CYS A 104 9.34 -3.71 10.43
N SER A 105 9.94 -2.63 9.92
CA SER A 105 11.16 -2.63 9.09
C SER A 105 11.10 -3.54 7.85
N THR A 106 9.90 -4.01 7.48
CA THR A 106 9.67 -4.80 6.27
C THR A 106 9.62 -3.87 5.07
N SER A 107 10.18 -4.27 3.93
CA SER A 107 10.21 -3.43 2.73
C SER A 107 8.79 -3.07 2.25
N LEU A 108 8.53 -1.78 2.00
CA LEU A 108 7.26 -1.25 1.50
C LEU A 108 6.91 -1.89 0.16
N LEU A 109 7.92 -1.96 -0.71
CA LEU A 109 7.85 -2.40 -2.10
C LEU A 109 8.50 -3.76 -2.28
N GLN A 110 8.64 -4.55 -1.21
CA GLN A 110 9.05 -5.94 -1.36
C GLN A 110 8.06 -6.54 -2.34
N ILE A 111 8.59 -6.91 -3.51
CA ILE A 111 7.88 -7.64 -4.54
C ILE A 111 7.18 -8.76 -3.79
N TRP A 112 5.87 -8.61 -3.72
CA TRP A 112 5.00 -9.67 -3.30
C TRP A 112 5.30 -10.86 -4.20
N PRO A 113 5.73 -12.02 -3.65
CA PRO A 113 5.31 -12.51 -2.34
C PRO A 113 6.43 -12.88 -1.35
N PRO A 114 6.33 -12.52 -0.05
CA PRO A 114 6.88 -13.34 1.02
C PRO A 114 6.00 -14.59 1.15
N LYS A 115 6.33 -15.62 0.35
CA LYS A 115 5.91 -17.04 0.45
C LYS A 115 4.41 -17.40 0.52
N SER A 116 3.44 -16.48 0.55
CA SER A 116 2.07 -16.88 0.95
C SER A 116 0.91 -16.54 0.03
N VAL A 117 1.05 -15.64 -0.96
CA VAL A 117 -0.03 -15.33 -1.92
C VAL A 117 0.57 -14.88 -3.25
N LYS A 118 0.23 -15.55 -4.35
CA LYS A 118 0.64 -15.17 -5.72
C LYS A 118 -0.32 -14.11 -6.26
N ASP A 119 -0.18 -12.85 -5.87
CA ASP A 119 -1.11 -11.81 -6.37
C ASP A 119 -0.42 -10.46 -6.64
N SER A 120 0.66 -10.51 -7.43
CA SER A 120 1.41 -9.33 -7.89
C SER A 120 0.59 -8.41 -8.79
N GLY A 121 -0.65 -8.80 -9.16
CA GLY A 121 -1.63 -7.98 -9.88
C GLY A 121 -2.79 -7.48 -9.02
N SER A 122 -2.71 -7.59 -7.69
CA SER A 122 -3.77 -7.11 -6.79
C SER A 122 -3.85 -5.58 -6.73
N ARG A 123 -5.05 -5.04 -6.47
CA ARG A 123 -5.29 -3.60 -6.30
C ARG A 123 -4.38 -2.97 -5.23
N LEU A 124 -4.12 -3.69 -4.14
CA LEU A 124 -3.16 -3.26 -3.10
C LEU A 124 -1.77 -2.98 -3.66
N HIS A 125 -1.27 -3.87 -4.52
CA HIS A 125 0.05 -3.72 -5.10
C HIS A 125 0.09 -2.51 -6.03
N SER A 126 -0.92 -2.36 -6.90
CA SER A 126 -1.04 -1.22 -7.80
C SER A 126 -1.16 0.10 -7.04
N GLU A 127 -2.06 0.20 -6.05
CA GLU A 127 -2.24 1.43 -5.26
C GLU A 127 -0.98 1.82 -4.49
N LEU A 128 -0.28 0.84 -3.89
CA LEU A 128 0.95 1.11 -3.18
C LEU A 128 2.08 1.54 -4.13
N LYS A 129 2.20 0.88 -5.29
CA LYS A 129 3.17 1.25 -6.32
C LYS A 129 2.93 2.68 -6.81
N GLU A 130 1.70 3.02 -7.16
CA GLU A 130 1.34 4.36 -7.62
C GLU A 130 1.56 5.41 -6.53
N ALA A 131 1.19 5.14 -5.28
CA ALA A 131 1.43 6.04 -4.16
C ALA A 131 2.93 6.34 -4.01
N ILE A 132 3.78 5.32 -4.08
CA ILE A 132 5.24 5.50 -3.95
C ILE A 132 5.82 6.21 -5.17
N LEU A 133 5.41 5.87 -6.39
CA LEU A 133 5.85 6.57 -7.61
C LEU A 133 5.45 8.04 -7.59
N GLN A 134 4.23 8.35 -7.15
CA GLN A 134 3.75 9.71 -6.99
C GLN A 134 4.60 10.47 -5.96
N VAL A 135 4.93 9.84 -4.82
CA VAL A 135 5.83 10.46 -3.83
C VAL A 135 7.21 10.71 -4.44
N ILE A 136 7.80 9.71 -5.10
CA ILE A 136 9.11 9.85 -5.76
C ILE A 136 9.08 11.00 -6.77
N TYR A 137 8.01 11.12 -7.56
CA TYR A 137 7.84 12.23 -8.50
C TYR A 137 7.79 13.60 -7.79
N LEU A 138 7.03 13.71 -6.70
CA LEU A 138 6.93 14.94 -5.90
C LEU A 138 8.24 15.31 -5.21
N VAL A 139 9.09 14.34 -4.87
CA VAL A 139 10.38 14.56 -4.20
C VAL A 139 11.52 14.84 -5.18
N LEU A 140 11.53 14.19 -6.35
CA LEU A 140 12.59 14.30 -7.35
C LEU A 140 12.40 15.43 -8.37
N GLY A 141 11.28 16.17 -8.31
CA GLY A 141 11.03 17.40 -9.06
C GLY A 141 11.54 17.40 -10.52
N HIS A 142 10.75 16.87 -11.47
CA HIS A 142 10.94 16.90 -12.94
C HIS A 142 12.28 16.41 -13.55
N SER A 143 13.41 16.39 -12.83
CA SER A 143 14.75 16.27 -13.41
C SER A 143 15.19 14.84 -13.73
N LEU A 144 14.45 13.82 -13.29
CA LEU A 144 14.84 12.40 -13.43
C LEU A 144 13.90 11.54 -14.28
N TYR A 145 12.82 12.09 -14.84
CA TYR A 145 11.91 11.34 -15.71
C TYR A 145 12.64 10.73 -16.92
N THR A 146 13.70 11.39 -17.38
CA THR A 146 14.58 10.95 -18.47
C THR A 146 15.43 9.72 -18.14
N ILE A 147 15.67 9.42 -16.86
CA ILE A 147 16.57 8.33 -16.44
C ILE A 147 15.79 7.04 -16.20
N VAL A 148 14.61 7.11 -15.56
CA VAL A 148 13.76 5.92 -15.31
C VAL A 148 13.18 5.37 -16.62
N ALA A 149 12.83 6.24 -17.58
CA ALA A 149 12.31 5.85 -18.90
C ALA A 149 13.32 5.08 -19.78
N LYS A 150 14.62 5.05 -19.43
CA LYS A 150 15.66 4.31 -20.16
C LYS A 150 15.98 2.92 -19.58
N SER A 151 15.33 2.52 -18.48
CA SER A 151 15.50 1.17 -17.93
C SER A 151 14.64 0.15 -18.71
N PRO A 152 15.19 -0.98 -19.20
CA PRO A 152 14.51 -1.88 -20.15
C PRO A 152 13.42 -2.79 -19.52
N LEU A 153 12.94 -2.49 -18.31
CA LEU A 153 12.06 -3.37 -17.52
C LEU A 153 10.57 -2.96 -17.48
N PHE A 154 10.15 -1.93 -18.22
CA PHE A 154 8.73 -1.56 -18.30
C PHE A 154 8.31 -1.29 -19.75
N PRO A 155 7.55 -2.19 -20.41
CA PRO A 155 7.01 -1.90 -21.72
C PRO A 155 5.80 -0.97 -21.57
N CYS A 156 5.91 0.17 -22.25
CA CYS A 156 4.84 0.97 -22.84
C CYS A 156 3.65 1.35 -21.93
N MET A 157 3.69 2.58 -21.41
CA MET A 157 2.45 3.34 -21.20
C MET A 157 2.51 4.64 -22.00
N THR A 158 1.63 4.68 -23.00
CA THR A 158 1.37 5.79 -23.90
C THR A 158 1.01 7.05 -23.11
N VAL A 159 1.77 8.12 -23.32
CA VAL A 159 1.48 9.45 -22.80
C VAL A 159 0.25 9.99 -23.54
N ILE A 160 -0.89 10.11 -22.85
CA ILE A 160 -2.02 10.89 -23.34
C ILE A 160 -1.76 12.35 -22.98
N HIS A 161 -1.29 13.14 -23.95
CA HIS A 161 -1.22 14.59 -23.86
C HIS A 161 -2.64 15.17 -23.79
N LYS A 162 -3.02 15.76 -22.65
CA LYS A 162 -4.14 16.72 -22.60
C LYS A 162 -3.62 18.07 -23.10
N ASN A 163 -3.93 18.42 -24.35
CA ASN A 163 -3.79 19.77 -24.85
C ASN A 163 -4.87 20.65 -24.18
N CYS A 164 -4.43 21.56 -23.31
CA CYS A 164 -5.21 22.72 -22.91
C CYS A 164 -4.72 23.89 -23.78
N GLN A 165 -5.53 24.34 -24.75
CA GLN A 165 -5.32 25.63 -25.41
C GLN A 165 -6.44 26.57 -24.98
N ASN A 166 -5.99 27.72 -24.48
CA ASN A 166 -6.73 28.82 -23.91
C ASN A 166 -7.66 29.51 -24.92
N SER A 167 -8.78 30.02 -24.39
CA SER A 167 -9.52 31.17 -24.93
C SER A 167 -8.72 32.45 -24.77
#